data_AF-A0A2P1G1J4-F1
#
_entry.id   AF-A0A2P1G1J4-F1
#
_cell.length_a   1.000
_cell.length_b   1.000
_cell.length_c   1.000
_cell.angle_alpha   90.00
_cell.angle_beta   90.00
_cell.angle_gamma   90.00
#
_symmetry.space_group_name_H-M   'P 1'
#
loop_
_entity.id
_entity.type
_entity.pdbx_description
1 polymer ?
#
loop_
_entity_poly.entity_id
_entity_poly.type
_entity_poly.pdbx_seq_one_letter_code
_entity_poly.pdbx_strand_id
1 'polypeptide(L)'
;ISLYFIIYILPSSVLGGNCSDNELDTLGLLDKPDLDKNRLFLTSHGMGKIGRRFGIRPGTKTEKFLKELTKLFTEIGITGVGEKCLECLAASIKCVSHHCKGACLKGPCTEGCQECIKRNCMEALLQCIGKPSVPNPCDWKDDYLKFKFPETGEDEAQKKGEASGTS
;
A
#
# COMPACT_ATOMS: atom_id res chain seq x y z
N ILE A 1 34.95 17.21 39.68
CA ILE A 1 33.60 17.46 39.12
C ILE A 1 33.56 16.81 37.76
N SER A 2 32.99 15.60 37.69
CA SER A 2 32.86 14.82 36.45
C SER A 2 31.60 15.30 35.75
N LEU A 3 31.74 16.11 34.70
CA LEU A 3 30.62 16.56 33.89
C LEU A 3 30.12 15.37 33.06
N TYR A 4 29.09 14.68 33.58
CA TYR A 4 28.22 13.86 32.76
C TYR A 4 27.48 14.80 31.80
N PHE A 5 28.04 15.00 30.61
CA PHE A 5 27.27 15.43 29.46
C PHE A 5 26.31 14.29 29.12
N ILE A 6 25.19 14.22 29.84
CA ILE A 6 24.00 13.54 29.36
C ILE A 6 23.54 14.39 28.19
N ILE A 7 24.09 14.11 27.01
CA ILE A 7 23.48 14.53 25.76
C ILE A 7 22.18 13.72 25.73
N TYR A 8 21.11 14.30 26.27
CA TYR A 8 19.77 13.99 25.82
C TYR A 8 19.77 14.36 24.34
N ILE A 9 20.26 13.45 23.51
CA ILE A 9 19.71 13.28 22.18
C ILE A 9 18.28 12.86 22.48
N LEU A 10 17.42 13.87 22.73
CA LEU A 10 16.03 13.76 22.31
C LEU A 10 16.14 13.14 20.93
N PRO A 11 15.51 11.98 20.65
CA PRO A 11 15.32 11.59 19.29
C PRO A 11 14.50 12.73 18.70
N SER A 12 15.19 13.74 18.17
CA SER A 12 14.68 14.56 17.11
C SER A 12 14.02 13.58 16.17
N SER A 13 12.93 13.97 15.57
CA SER A 13 12.22 13.21 14.57
C SER A 13 13.10 13.00 13.30
N VAL A 14 14.31 12.41 13.45
CA VAL A 14 15.31 12.16 12.40
C VAL A 14 14.84 11.03 11.47
N LEU A 15 13.80 10.30 11.86
CA LEU A 15 12.99 9.48 10.95
C LEU A 15 11.78 10.29 10.48
N GLY A 16 12.02 11.41 9.80
CA GLY A 16 10.98 12.11 9.06
C GLY A 16 10.54 11.23 7.89
N GLY A 17 9.41 10.54 8.05
CA GLY A 17 8.80 9.78 6.96
C GLY A 17 8.27 10.67 5.85
N ASN A 18 8.10 10.10 4.66
CA ASN A 18 7.47 10.78 3.53
C ASN A 18 5.94 10.90 3.66
N CYS A 19 5.35 10.35 4.72
CA CYS A 19 3.92 10.42 5.03
C CYS A 19 3.69 11.09 6.39
N SER A 20 2.74 12.01 6.45
CA SER A 20 2.19 12.53 7.71
C SER A 20 1.14 11.58 8.30
N ASP A 21 0.85 11.76 9.59
CA ASP A 21 -0.17 10.95 10.29
C ASP A 21 -1.55 11.11 9.66
N ASN A 22 -1.91 12.32 9.21
CA ASN A 22 -3.18 12.58 8.55
C ASN A 22 -3.30 11.85 7.19
N GLU A 23 -2.21 11.77 6.43
CA GLU A 23 -2.18 11.00 5.18
C GLU A 23 -2.31 9.51 5.45
N LEU A 24 -1.60 8.98 6.45
CA LEU A 24 -1.71 7.58 6.85
C LEU A 24 -3.10 7.26 7.40
N ASP A 25 -3.74 8.17 8.12
CA ASP A 25 -5.10 8.00 8.60
C ASP A 25 -6.10 7.96 7.44
N THR A 26 -5.94 8.86 6.47
CA THR A 26 -6.72 8.87 5.22
C THR A 26 -6.62 7.54 4.47
N LEU A 27 -5.47 6.90 4.54
CA LEU A 27 -5.20 5.59 3.93
C LEU A 27 -5.64 4.41 4.80
N GLY A 28 -6.02 4.63 6.06
CA GLY A 28 -6.26 3.58 7.06
C GLY A 28 -4.99 2.81 7.46
N LEU A 29 -3.81 3.41 7.28
CA LEU A 29 -2.49 2.84 7.60
C LEU A 29 -1.90 3.39 8.92
N LEU A 30 -2.58 4.32 9.57
CA LEU A 30 -2.18 4.81 10.89
C LEU A 30 -2.70 3.86 11.98
N ASP A 31 -1.77 3.32 12.78
CA ASP A 31 -2.11 2.48 13.94
C ASP A 31 -2.71 3.35 15.05
N LYS A 32 -4.02 3.20 15.30
CA LYS A 32 -4.76 3.96 16.31
C LYS A 32 -5.97 3.15 16.82
N PRO A 33 -6.48 3.44 18.04
CA PRO A 33 -7.62 2.70 18.61
C PRO A 33 -8.87 2.69 17.73
N ASP A 34 -9.18 3.82 17.08
CA ASP A 34 -10.34 3.99 16.21
C ASP A 34 -9.98 3.82 14.72
N LEU A 35 -9.26 2.74 14.39
CA LEU A 35 -8.82 2.44 13.04
C LEU A 35 -10.01 2.34 12.05
N ASP A 36 -9.95 3.13 10.98
CA ASP A 36 -10.90 3.02 9.87
C ASP A 36 -10.56 1.81 8.99
N LYS A 37 -11.16 0.66 9.32
CA LYS A 37 -11.00 -0.60 8.57
C LYS A 37 -11.48 -0.50 7.12
N ASN A 38 -12.49 0.32 6.83
CA ASN A 38 -12.96 0.49 5.46
C ASN A 38 -11.90 1.17 4.61
N ARG A 39 -11.25 2.21 5.14
CA ARG A 39 -10.12 2.87 4.47
C ARG A 39 -8.93 1.92 4.30
N LEU A 40 -8.57 1.16 5.34
CA LEU A 40 -7.50 0.15 5.26
C LEU A 40 -7.77 -0.86 4.13
N PHE A 41 -8.99 -1.40 4.06
CA PHE A 41 -9.36 -2.39 3.05
C PHE A 41 -9.39 -1.79 1.65
N LEU A 42 -9.95 -0.57 1.50
CA LEU A 42 -9.98 0.15 0.24
C LEU A 42 -8.57 0.42 -0.28
N THR A 43 -7.67 0.94 0.56
CA THR A 43 -6.26 1.15 0.21
C THR A 43 -5.58 -0.14 -0.17
N SER A 44 -5.72 -1.20 0.63
CA SER A 44 -5.04 -2.49 0.42
C SER A 44 -5.51 -3.20 -0.85
N HIS A 45 -6.81 -3.20 -1.13
CA HIS A 45 -7.36 -3.73 -2.38
C HIS A 45 -6.91 -2.90 -3.59
N GLY A 46 -6.89 -1.57 -3.47
CA GLY A 46 -6.42 -0.69 -4.54
C GLY A 46 -4.96 -0.97 -4.90
N MET A 47 -4.08 -1.03 -3.91
CA MET A 47 -2.67 -1.42 -4.09
C MET A 47 -2.54 -2.81 -4.73
N GLY A 48 -3.32 -3.78 -4.26
CA GLY A 48 -3.36 -5.14 -4.81
C GLY A 48 -3.82 -5.18 -6.28
N LYS A 49 -4.83 -4.37 -6.65
CA LYS A 49 -5.34 -4.24 -8.02
C LYS A 49 -4.25 -3.72 -8.96
N ILE A 50 -3.55 -2.66 -8.57
CA ILE A 50 -2.42 -2.10 -9.34
C ILE A 50 -1.27 -3.11 -9.44
N GLY A 51 -0.89 -3.75 -8.33
CA GLY A 51 0.17 -4.76 -8.30
C GLY A 51 -0.10 -5.95 -9.23
N ARG A 52 -1.32 -6.49 -9.22
CA ARG A 52 -1.71 -7.60 -10.12
C ARG A 52 -1.71 -7.18 -11.58
N ARG A 53 -2.17 -5.97 -11.89
CA ARG A 53 -2.27 -5.48 -13.27
C ARG A 53 -0.90 -5.20 -13.89
N PHE A 54 -0.03 -4.49 -13.17
CA PHE A 54 1.24 -4.00 -13.71
C PHE A 54 2.46 -4.82 -13.29
N GLY A 55 2.37 -5.57 -12.19
CA GLY A 55 3.43 -6.44 -11.69
C GLY A 55 3.73 -7.66 -12.56
N ILE A 56 2.92 -7.93 -13.59
CA ILE A 56 3.18 -9.00 -14.57
C ILE A 56 4.18 -8.53 -15.63
N ARG A 57 4.28 -7.22 -15.88
CA ARG A 57 5.11 -6.67 -16.95
C ARG A 57 6.55 -6.48 -16.45
N PRO A 58 7.53 -7.23 -16.99
CA PRO A 58 8.92 -7.07 -16.60
C PRO A 58 9.40 -5.65 -16.89
N GLY A 59 10.19 -5.08 -15.98
CA GLY A 59 10.77 -3.74 -16.15
C GLY A 59 9.82 -2.57 -15.83
N THR A 60 8.63 -2.81 -15.27
CA THR A 60 7.73 -1.72 -14.86
C THR A 60 8.40 -0.83 -13.81
N LYS A 61 8.53 0.46 -14.13
CA LYS A 61 9.13 1.48 -13.26
C LYS A 61 8.17 1.89 -12.14
N THR A 62 8.72 2.36 -11.02
CA THR A 62 7.96 2.85 -9.87
C THR A 62 7.02 3.99 -10.25
N GLU A 63 7.45 4.89 -11.15
CA GLU A 63 6.65 6.00 -11.68
C GLU A 63 5.34 5.54 -12.31
N LYS A 64 5.35 4.36 -12.97
CA LYS A 64 4.13 3.78 -13.54
C LYS A 64 3.19 3.31 -12.45
N PHE A 65 3.69 2.67 -11.39
CA PHE A 65 2.88 2.29 -10.24
C PHE A 65 2.29 3.52 -9.55
N LEU A 66 3.10 4.57 -9.35
CA LEU A 66 2.66 5.84 -8.77
C LEU A 66 1.51 6.45 -9.58
N LYS A 67 1.70 6.65 -10.89
CA LYS A 67 0.68 7.25 -11.77
C LYS A 67 -0.66 6.52 -11.69
N GLU A 68 -0.62 5.19 -11.76
CA GLU A 68 -1.84 4.37 -11.75
C GLU A 68 -2.48 4.28 -10.37
N LEU A 69 -1.66 4.28 -9.30
CA LEU A 69 -2.12 4.35 -7.93
C LEU A 69 -2.84 5.67 -7.66
N THR A 70 -2.23 6.80 -8.03
CA THR A 70 -2.83 8.14 -7.86
C THR A 70 -4.16 8.26 -8.60
N LYS A 71 -4.22 7.76 -9.84
CA LYS A 71 -5.46 7.73 -10.63
C LYS A 71 -6.54 6.92 -9.90
N LEU A 72 -6.23 5.67 -9.55
CA LEU A 72 -7.17 4.77 -8.89
C LEU A 72 -7.66 5.33 -7.55
N PHE A 73 -6.75 5.86 -6.74
CA PHE A 73 -7.08 6.44 -5.43
C PHE A 73 -8.02 7.64 -5.57
N THR A 74 -7.78 8.51 -6.56
CA THR A 74 -8.69 9.61 -6.87
C THR A 74 -10.08 9.10 -7.26
N GLU A 75 -10.16 8.08 -8.13
CA GLU A 75 -11.44 7.50 -8.58
C GLU A 75 -12.25 6.88 -7.42
N ILE A 76 -11.58 6.27 -6.44
CA ILE A 76 -12.24 5.63 -5.29
C ILE A 76 -12.35 6.55 -4.06
N GLY A 77 -12.06 7.85 -4.20
CA GLY A 77 -12.24 8.83 -3.14
C GLY A 77 -11.18 8.81 -2.02
N ILE A 78 -9.99 8.30 -2.31
CA ILE A 78 -8.78 8.53 -1.50
C ILE A 78 -8.08 9.76 -2.08
N THR A 79 -8.24 10.90 -1.39
CA THR A 79 -7.68 12.20 -1.80
C THR A 79 -6.94 12.83 -0.62
N GLY A 80 -6.13 13.87 -0.84
CA GLY A 80 -5.38 14.53 0.24
C GLY A 80 -4.12 13.79 0.69
N VAL A 81 -3.69 12.77 -0.05
CA VAL A 81 -2.41 12.08 0.13
C VAL A 81 -1.38 12.67 -0.82
N GLY A 82 -0.26 13.14 -0.27
CA GLY A 82 0.83 13.76 -1.01
C GLY A 82 1.60 12.77 -1.86
N GLU A 83 2.22 13.29 -2.92
CA GLU A 83 2.95 12.48 -3.91
C GLU A 83 4.07 11.64 -3.28
N LYS A 84 4.86 12.22 -2.37
CA LYS A 84 5.94 11.51 -1.66
C LYS A 84 5.43 10.32 -0.84
N CYS A 85 4.25 10.44 -0.23
CA CYS A 85 3.64 9.33 0.50
C CYS A 85 3.15 8.24 -0.46
N LEU A 86 2.53 8.63 -1.58
CA LEU A 86 2.11 7.71 -2.64
C LEU A 86 3.31 7.00 -3.30
N GLU A 87 4.48 7.66 -3.39
CA GLU A 87 5.72 7.03 -3.87
C GLU A 87 6.15 5.85 -2.99
N CYS A 88 6.02 5.96 -1.66
CA CYS A 88 6.29 4.85 -0.75
C CYS A 88 5.37 3.65 -1.03
N LEU A 89 4.08 3.91 -1.22
CA LEU A 89 3.09 2.87 -1.54
C LEU A 89 3.37 2.26 -2.92
N ALA A 90 3.70 3.07 -3.93
CA ALA A 90 4.07 2.61 -5.27
C ALA A 90 5.33 1.73 -5.25
N ALA A 91 6.35 2.12 -4.48
CA ALA A 91 7.55 1.33 -4.27
C ALA A 91 7.24 -0.01 -3.59
N SER A 92 6.35 -0.01 -2.59
CA SER A 92 5.89 -1.24 -1.93
C SER A 92 5.13 -2.16 -2.89
N ILE A 93 4.20 -1.63 -3.71
CA ILE A 93 3.50 -2.40 -4.75
C ILE A 93 4.48 -3.05 -5.71
N LYS A 94 5.48 -2.29 -6.17
CA LYS A 94 6.54 -2.81 -7.05
C LYS A 94 7.33 -3.93 -6.37
N CYS A 95 7.74 -3.73 -5.11
CA CYS A 95 8.45 -4.74 -4.34
C CYS A 95 7.66 -6.04 -4.25
N VAL A 96 6.39 -5.99 -3.81
CA VAL A 96 5.53 -7.17 -3.67
C VAL A 96 5.32 -7.85 -5.03
N SER A 97 5.13 -7.06 -6.08
CA SER A 97 4.96 -7.56 -7.46
C SER A 97 6.19 -8.30 -7.99
N HIS A 98 7.40 -7.87 -7.60
CA HIS A 98 8.65 -8.47 -8.06
C HIS A 98 9.10 -9.65 -7.20
N HIS A 99 8.96 -9.54 -5.88
CA HIS A 99 9.53 -10.50 -4.94
C HIS A 99 8.51 -11.51 -4.39
N CYS A 100 7.24 -11.13 -4.30
CA CYS A 100 6.22 -11.92 -3.59
C CYS A 100 5.06 -12.40 -4.45
N LYS A 101 5.04 -12.07 -5.74
CA LYS A 101 3.96 -12.48 -6.66
C LYS A 101 3.65 -13.98 -6.61
N GLY A 102 4.68 -14.83 -6.60
CA GLY A 102 4.51 -16.28 -6.55
C GLY A 102 3.87 -16.74 -5.24
N ALA A 103 4.36 -16.23 -4.10
CA ALA A 103 3.83 -16.54 -2.78
C ALA A 103 2.38 -16.04 -2.60
N CYS A 104 2.06 -14.90 -3.20
CA CYS A 104 0.74 -14.26 -3.12
C CYS A 104 -0.27 -14.75 -4.16
N LEU A 105 0.11 -15.67 -5.05
CA LEU A 105 -0.76 -16.18 -6.13
C LEU A 105 -2.03 -16.84 -5.58
N LYS A 106 -1.91 -17.57 -4.46
CA LYS A 106 -3.03 -18.24 -3.79
C LYS A 106 -3.93 -17.29 -2.98
N GLY A 107 -3.53 -16.03 -2.81
CA GLY A 107 -4.28 -15.02 -2.08
C GLY A 107 -3.40 -14.13 -1.21
N PRO A 108 -3.86 -12.91 -0.89
CA PRO A 108 -3.07 -11.94 -0.14
C PRO A 108 -2.91 -12.33 1.34
N CYS A 109 -3.86 -13.04 1.93
CA CYS A 109 -3.84 -13.44 3.34
C CYS A 109 -3.42 -14.90 3.57
N THR A 110 -2.68 -15.48 2.62
CA THR A 110 -2.00 -16.75 2.87
C THR A 110 -0.75 -16.49 3.69
N GLU A 111 -0.38 -17.43 4.56
CA GLU A 111 0.82 -17.33 5.39
C GLU A 111 2.07 -17.05 4.54
N GLY A 112 2.28 -17.82 3.46
CA GLY A 112 3.42 -17.61 2.56
C GLY A 112 3.47 -16.22 1.92
N CYS A 113 2.33 -15.63 1.56
CA CYS A 113 2.29 -14.26 1.04
C CYS A 113 2.69 -13.25 2.12
N GLN A 114 2.08 -13.36 3.30
CA GLN A 114 2.31 -12.46 4.44
C GLN A 114 3.76 -12.51 4.90
N GLU A 115 4.34 -13.71 5.03
CA GLU A 115 5.75 -13.90 5.34
C GLU A 115 6.67 -13.30 4.28
N CYS A 116 6.36 -13.48 3.00
CA CYS A 116 7.16 -12.90 1.92
C CYS A 116 7.17 -11.37 2.00
N ILE A 117 5.99 -10.75 2.17
CA ILE A 117 5.88 -9.29 2.28
C ILE A 117 6.67 -8.79 3.49
N LYS A 118 6.51 -9.43 4.64
CA LYS A 118 7.23 -9.09 5.88
C LYS A 118 8.75 -9.14 5.68
N ARG A 119 9.26 -10.18 5.03
CA ARG A 119 10.70 -10.41 4.83
C ARG A 119 11.32 -9.50 3.77
N ASN A 120 10.59 -9.16 2.70
CA ASN A 120 11.19 -8.50 1.53
C ASN A 120 10.80 -7.04 1.35
N CYS A 121 9.61 -6.63 1.81
CA CYS A 121 9.02 -5.35 1.40
C CYS A 121 8.57 -4.46 2.57
N MET A 122 8.24 -5.06 3.72
CA MET A 122 7.65 -4.31 4.84
C MET A 122 8.63 -3.30 5.45
N GLU A 123 9.89 -3.69 5.69
CA GLU A 123 10.88 -2.78 6.32
C GLU A 123 11.09 -1.50 5.49
N ALA A 124 11.27 -1.63 4.17
CA ALA A 124 11.44 -0.48 3.29
C ALA A 124 10.21 0.42 3.24
N LEU A 125 9.00 -0.16 3.27
CA LEU A 125 7.75 0.60 3.37
C LEU A 125 7.71 1.40 4.68
N LEU A 126 7.92 0.73 5.81
CA LEU A 126 7.88 1.32 7.16
C LEU A 126 8.88 2.46 7.33
N GLN A 127 10.11 2.27 6.83
CA GLN A 127 11.12 3.32 6.79
C GLN A 127 10.69 4.50 5.91
N CYS A 128 10.13 4.23 4.73
CA CYS A 128 9.70 5.27 3.80
C CYS A 128 8.56 6.13 4.36
N ILE A 129 7.55 5.50 4.99
CA ILE A 129 6.42 6.22 5.58
C ILE A 129 6.72 6.80 6.97
N GLY A 130 7.86 6.41 7.57
CA GLY A 130 8.29 6.86 8.90
C GLY A 130 7.45 6.30 10.05
N LYS A 131 7.06 5.02 9.97
CA LYS A 131 6.30 4.33 11.03
C LYS A 131 6.96 3.02 11.44
N PRO A 132 6.85 2.62 12.73
CA PRO A 132 7.36 1.35 13.21
C PRO A 132 6.49 0.16 12.79
N SER A 133 5.22 0.41 12.50
CA SER A 133 4.22 -0.59 12.11
C SER A 133 3.10 0.08 11.28
N VAL A 134 2.34 -0.75 10.57
CA VAL A 134 1.05 -0.38 9.96
C VAL A 134 0.05 -1.50 10.22
N PRO A 135 -1.25 -1.20 10.32
CA PRO A 135 -2.30 -2.20 10.42
C PRO A 135 -2.26 -3.17 9.24
N ASN A 136 -2.50 -4.46 9.50
CA ASN A 136 -2.58 -5.48 8.46
C ASN A 136 -4.04 -5.80 8.16
N PRO A 137 -4.53 -5.63 6.90
CA PRO A 137 -5.92 -5.96 6.58
C PRO A 137 -6.26 -7.44 6.81
N CYS A 138 -5.26 -8.33 6.79
CA CYS A 138 -5.44 -9.75 7.02
C CYS A 138 -5.69 -10.11 8.50
N ASP A 139 -5.53 -9.18 9.44
CA ASP A 139 -5.97 -9.36 10.83
C ASP A 139 -7.50 -9.50 10.90
N TRP A 140 -8.22 -8.98 9.90
CA TRP A 140 -9.66 -9.15 9.67
C TRP A 140 -9.92 -9.88 8.35
N LYS A 141 -9.19 -10.99 8.12
CA LYS A 141 -9.19 -11.75 6.86
C LYS A 141 -10.56 -11.98 6.24
N ASP A 142 -11.54 -12.45 7.02
CA ASP A 142 -12.86 -12.79 6.47
C ASP A 142 -13.61 -11.57 5.93
N ASP A 143 -13.48 -10.42 6.61
CA ASP A 143 -14.09 -9.16 6.18
C ASP A 143 -13.33 -8.58 4.99
N TYR A 144 -11.99 -8.58 5.07
CA TYR A 144 -11.13 -8.05 4.02
C TYR A 144 -11.30 -8.80 2.69
N LEU A 145 -11.36 -10.14 2.72
CA LEU A 145 -11.53 -10.94 1.51
C LEU A 145 -12.94 -10.82 0.90
N LYS A 146 -13.95 -10.45 1.69
CA LYS A 146 -15.33 -10.21 1.23
C LYS A 146 -15.62 -8.74 0.90
N PHE A 147 -14.68 -7.84 1.21
CA PHE A 147 -14.84 -6.41 0.97
C PHE A 147 -15.11 -6.14 -0.51
N LYS A 148 -16.17 -5.37 -0.78
CA LYS A 148 -16.55 -5.00 -2.14
C LYS A 148 -15.80 -3.75 -2.55
N PHE A 149 -14.77 -3.94 -3.38
CA PHE A 149 -14.04 -2.82 -3.96
C PHE A 149 -14.93 -2.06 -4.96
N PRO A 150 -14.95 -0.71 -4.96
CA PRO A 150 -15.75 0.08 -5.91
C PRO A 150 -15.39 -0.25 -7.36
N GLU A 151 -16.39 -0.29 -8.24
CA GLU A 151 -16.15 -0.36 -9.68
C GLU A 151 -15.51 0.94 -10.15
N THR A 152 -14.45 0.85 -10.96
CA THR A 152 -13.78 2.03 -11.54
C THR A 152 -14.09 2.13 -13.02
N GLY A 153 -13.99 3.33 -13.62
CA GLY A 153 -14.31 3.53 -15.04
C GLY A 153 -13.45 2.67 -15.99
N GLU A 154 -12.31 2.19 -15.50
CA GLU A 154 -11.46 1.22 -16.20
C GLU A 154 -12.00 -0.21 -16.22
N ASP A 155 -12.72 -0.65 -15.17
CA ASP A 155 -13.40 -1.96 -15.19
C ASP A 155 -14.52 -1.96 -16.24
N GLU A 156 -15.20 -0.82 -16.42
CA GLU A 156 -16.19 -0.64 -17.48
C GLU A 156 -15.56 -0.64 -18.88
N ALA A 157 -14.39 -0.02 -19.05
CA ALA A 157 -13.67 -0.01 -20.32
C ALA A 157 -13.16 -1.40 -20.72
N GLN A 158 -12.72 -2.21 -19.75
CA GLN A 158 -12.27 -3.58 -20.00
C GLN A 158 -13.44 -4.49 -20.43
N LYS A 159 -14.59 -4.40 -19.75
CA LYS A 159 -15.83 -5.10 -20.14
C LYS A 159 -16.31 -4.72 -21.55
N LYS A 160 -16.18 -3.44 -21.94
CA LYS A 160 -16.54 -2.96 -23.29
C LYS A 160 -15.56 -3.42 -24.38
N GLY A 161 -14.27 -3.56 -24.06
CA GLY A 161 -13.26 -4.07 -25.00
C GLY A 161 -13.43 -5.57 -25.30
N GLU A 162 -13.85 -6.37 -24.32
CA GLU A 162 -14.10 -7.81 -24.50
C GLU A 162 -15.36 -8.10 -25.35
N ALA A 163 -16.36 -7.21 -25.33
CA ALA A 163 -17.58 -7.34 -26.13
C ALA A 163 -17.40 -7.02 -27.63
N SER A 164 -16.25 -6.44 -28.04
CA SER A 164 -16.00 -6.03 -29.43
C SER A 164 -15.08 -7.00 -30.20
N GLY A 165 -14.70 -8.13 -29.61
CA GLY A 165 -13.76 -9.12 -30.17
C GLY A 165 -14.39 -10.34 -30.86
N THR A 166 -15.71 -10.34 -31.11
CA THR A 166 -16.38 -11.36 -31.93
C THR A 166 -16.99 -10.71 -33.17
N SER A 167 -16.25 -10.72 -34.27
CA SER A 167 -16.76 -10.57 -35.64
C SER A 167 -15.91 -11.45 -36.56
#